data_AF-A0A7J3BED0-F1
#
_entry.id   AF-A0A7J3BED0-F1
#
_cell.length_a   1.000
_cell.length_b   1.000
_cell.length_c   1.000
_cell.angle_alpha   90.00
_cell.angle_beta   90.00
_cell.angle_gamma   90.00
#
_symmetry.space_group_name_H-M   'P 1'
#
loop_
_entity.id
_entity.type
_entity.pdbx_description
1 polymer ?
#
loop_
_entity_poly.entity_id
_entity_poly.type
_entity_poly.pdbx_seq_one_letter_code
_entity_poly.pdbx_strand_id
1 'polypeptide(L)'
;MDPPEKNTVEVCPTMNLAIRRKIIDEVGGFDETLVRGEDTDFTYQVTRTHRIVYEPRAVVHFRGSPNLRTASTKCARHFVGMGQIFAKHRFSLDYIRLVKFRLPIRGLLLLAGILSLFLAPWQLSSAIFGFLAADMLYRMGKMYRKYRDRCVLYYLIFFGFWSILSLGFFYGVAKKLLSGSSTRLQKAAIST
;
A
#
# COMPACT_ATOMS: atom_id res chain seq x y z
N MET A 1 2.91 -0.53 22.29
CA MET A 1 3.45 -1.27 21.14
C MET A 1 4.78 -1.76 21.63
N ASP A 2 4.89 -3.04 21.91
CA ASP A 2 6.15 -3.58 22.44
C ASP A 2 7.26 -3.33 21.42
N PRO A 3 8.46 -2.91 21.87
CA PRO A 3 9.56 -2.63 20.97
C PRO A 3 9.84 -3.89 20.13
N PRO A 4 10.21 -3.73 18.85
CA PRO A 4 10.57 -4.87 18.03
C PRO A 4 11.71 -5.64 18.71
N GLU A 5 11.55 -6.95 18.82
CA GLU A 5 12.52 -7.90 19.41
C GLU A 5 13.90 -7.83 18.72
N LYS A 6 13.93 -7.28 17.51
CA LYS A 6 15.14 -6.93 16.77
C LYS A 6 15.31 -5.41 16.72
N ASN A 7 16.51 -4.93 17.04
CA ASN A 7 16.91 -3.53 16.90
C ASN A 7 16.91 -3.02 15.44
N THR A 8 16.49 -3.81 14.46
CA THR A 8 16.53 -3.44 13.03
C THR A 8 15.21 -3.68 12.33
N VAL A 9 14.88 -2.80 11.40
CA VAL A 9 13.64 -2.80 10.62
C VAL A 9 13.93 -2.97 9.13
N GLU A 10 13.04 -3.69 8.43
CA GLU A 10 13.18 -3.98 6.99
C GLU A 10 12.72 -2.79 6.12
N VAL A 11 11.75 -2.01 6.58
CA VAL A 11 11.20 -0.85 5.85
C VAL A 11 10.71 0.19 6.84
N CYS A 12 10.89 1.48 6.50
CA CYS A 12 10.48 2.60 7.35
C CYS A 12 9.46 3.51 6.66
N PRO A 13 8.18 3.12 6.57
CA PRO A 13 7.17 3.98 5.97
C PRO A 13 6.81 5.12 6.93
N THR A 14 6.93 6.36 6.47
CA THR A 14 6.48 7.58 7.17
C THR A 14 7.05 7.75 8.59
N MET A 15 8.25 7.23 8.85
CA MET A 15 8.91 7.33 10.16
C MET A 15 9.92 8.47 10.22
N ASN A 16 10.29 8.87 11.45
CA ASN A 16 11.46 9.71 11.66
C ASN A 16 12.72 8.93 11.22
N LEU A 17 13.56 9.53 10.39
CA LEU A 17 14.65 8.83 9.73
C LEU A 17 15.89 9.71 9.64
N ALA A 18 17.02 9.21 10.13
CA ALA A 18 18.33 9.82 9.97
C ALA A 18 19.25 8.87 9.21
N ILE A 19 19.78 9.31 8.07
CA ILE A 19 20.66 8.52 7.21
C ILE A 19 21.93 9.32 6.91
N ARG A 20 23.08 8.64 6.90
CA ARG A 20 24.36 9.25 6.52
C ARG A 20 24.33 9.64 5.05
N ARG A 21 24.77 10.85 4.73
CA ARG A 21 24.78 11.36 3.34
C ARG A 21 25.43 10.40 2.33
N LYS A 22 26.56 9.79 2.69
CA LYS A 22 27.24 8.79 1.85
C LYS A 22 26.32 7.65 1.39
N ILE A 23 25.40 7.20 2.24
CA ILE A 23 24.44 6.13 1.91
C ILE A 23 23.38 6.64 0.93
N ILE A 24 22.97 7.91 1.05
CA ILE A 24 22.04 8.54 0.11
C ILE A 24 22.69 8.61 -1.28
N ASP A 25 23.95 9.04 -1.34
CA ASP A 25 24.72 9.15 -2.57
C ASP A 25 24.97 7.76 -3.22
N GLU A 26 25.15 6.72 -2.40
CA GLU A 26 25.30 5.33 -2.86
C GLU A 26 24.00 4.75 -3.45
N VAL A 27 22.86 4.98 -2.79
CA VAL A 27 21.56 4.39 -3.18
C VAL A 27 20.85 5.21 -4.26
N GLY A 28 21.24 6.48 -4.45
CA GLY A 28 20.65 7.37 -5.45
C GLY A 28 19.43 8.16 -4.98
N GLY A 29 19.20 8.26 -3.66
CA GLY A 29 18.15 9.08 -3.07
C GLY A 29 16.72 8.63 -3.35
N PHE A 30 15.78 9.59 -3.31
CA PHE A 30 14.35 9.34 -3.50
C PHE A 30 13.94 9.41 -4.98
N ASP A 31 13.07 8.50 -5.40
CA ASP A 31 12.50 8.51 -6.76
C ASP A 31 11.28 9.43 -6.84
N GLU A 32 11.50 10.64 -7.36
CA GLU A 32 10.45 11.66 -7.53
C GLU A 32 9.37 11.28 -8.56
N THR A 33 9.57 10.22 -9.34
CA THR A 33 8.55 9.74 -10.30
C THR A 33 7.40 8.98 -9.62
N LEU A 34 7.55 8.63 -8.34
CA LEU A 34 6.54 7.96 -7.54
C LEU A 34 5.50 8.97 -7.03
N VAL A 35 4.22 8.63 -7.17
CA VAL A 35 3.12 9.45 -6.64
C VAL A 35 3.12 9.44 -5.11
N ARG A 36 3.48 8.30 -4.51
CA ARG A 36 3.65 8.05 -3.07
C ARG A 36 4.48 6.80 -2.83
N GLY A 37 5.03 6.70 -1.62
CA GLY A 37 5.78 5.53 -1.15
C GLY A 37 7.27 5.62 -1.49
N GLU A 38 7.73 6.81 -1.85
CA GLU A 38 9.13 7.16 -2.05
C GLU A 38 10.01 6.79 -0.84
N ASP A 39 9.47 6.96 0.37
CA ASP A 39 10.09 6.58 1.64
C ASP A 39 10.29 5.07 1.78
N THR A 40 9.26 4.32 1.42
CA THR A 40 9.22 2.86 1.44
C THR A 40 10.17 2.28 0.40
N ASP A 41 10.19 2.87 -0.80
CA ASP A 41 11.10 2.50 -1.87
C ASP A 41 12.56 2.77 -1.49
N PHE A 42 12.85 3.98 -1.02
CA PHE A 42 14.19 4.37 -0.60
C PHE A 42 14.72 3.52 0.55
N THR A 43 13.93 3.35 1.62
CA THR A 43 14.37 2.57 2.79
C THR A 43 14.55 1.10 2.45
N TYR A 44 13.72 0.53 1.59
CA TYR A 44 13.93 -0.81 1.06
C TYR A 44 15.27 -0.93 0.32
N GLN A 45 15.59 0.02 -0.57
CA GLN A 45 16.87 0.01 -1.28
C GLN A 45 18.06 0.11 -0.31
N VAL A 46 17.97 0.98 0.70
CA VAL A 46 18.97 1.09 1.78
C VAL A 46 19.14 -0.25 2.51
N THR A 47 18.04 -0.94 2.85
CA THR A 47 18.14 -2.23 3.57
C THR A 47 18.78 -3.36 2.78
N ARG A 48 18.94 -3.20 1.46
CA ARG A 48 19.65 -4.19 0.64
C ARG A 48 21.17 -4.16 0.81
N THR A 49 21.73 -3.02 1.25
CA THR A 49 23.18 -2.88 1.46
C THR A 49 23.53 -2.51 2.90
N HIS A 50 22.58 -1.98 3.66
CA HIS A 50 22.77 -1.48 5.03
C HIS A 50 21.68 -1.98 5.98
N ARG A 51 21.85 -1.72 7.27
CA ARG A 51 20.83 -2.02 8.30
C ARG A 51 20.25 -0.71 8.82
N ILE A 52 18.92 -0.64 8.91
CA ILE A 52 18.23 0.47 9.58
C ILE A 52 17.93 0.05 11.02
N VAL A 53 18.44 0.82 11.98
CA VAL A 53 18.26 0.58 13.41
C VAL A 53 17.04 1.34 13.93
N TYR A 54 16.23 0.70 14.76
CA TYR A 54 15.07 1.31 15.40
C TYR A 54 15.46 1.88 16.77
N GLU A 55 15.16 3.17 17.01
CA GLU A 55 15.39 3.85 18.29
C GLU A 55 14.02 4.22 18.92
N PRO A 56 13.56 3.52 19.97
CA PRO A 56 12.26 3.77 20.58
C PRO A 56 12.13 5.14 21.26
N ARG A 57 13.25 5.78 21.63
CA ARG A 57 13.24 7.10 22.28
C ARG A 57 13.14 8.26 21.29
N ALA A 58 13.35 8.02 19.99
CA ALA A 58 13.27 9.03 18.94
C ALA A 58 11.81 9.28 18.49
N VAL A 59 10.99 9.80 19.41
CA VAL A 59 9.54 9.96 19.23
C VAL A 59 9.23 11.20 18.37
N VAL A 60 8.31 11.04 17.41
CA VAL A 60 7.73 12.15 16.63
C VAL A 60 6.21 12.11 16.73
N HIS A 61 5.61 13.29 16.94
CA HIS A 61 4.16 13.46 16.98
C HIS A 61 3.66 13.90 15.60
N PHE A 62 2.84 13.05 14.97
CA PHE A 62 2.19 13.36 13.69
C PHE A 62 0.76 13.83 13.89
N ARG A 63 0.37 14.86 13.13
CA ARG A 63 -1.05 15.24 13.02
C ARG A 63 -1.74 14.34 12.01
N GLY A 64 -2.85 13.73 12.44
CA GLY A 64 -3.73 12.96 11.59
C GLY A 64 -4.38 13.81 10.50
N SER A 65 -5.03 13.16 9.55
CA SER A 65 -5.82 13.88 8.54
C SER A 65 -7.01 14.59 9.21
N PRO A 66 -7.23 15.88 8.93
CA PRO A 66 -8.25 16.67 9.62
C PRO A 66 -9.68 16.32 9.19
N ASN A 67 -9.84 15.74 8.00
CA ASN A 67 -11.14 15.39 7.44
C ASN A 67 -11.06 14.14 6.56
N LEU A 68 -12.23 13.56 6.28
CA LEU A 68 -12.39 12.35 5.48
C LEU A 68 -11.87 12.53 4.06
N ARG A 69 -12.08 13.69 3.44
CA ARG A 69 -11.62 13.98 2.08
C ARG A 69 -10.11 13.84 1.97
N THR A 70 -9.36 14.49 2.87
CA THR A 70 -7.90 14.40 2.91
C THR A 70 -7.44 12.96 3.20
N ALA A 71 -8.11 12.24 4.09
CA ALA A 71 -7.79 10.84 4.37
C ALA A 71 -7.98 9.94 3.14
N SER A 72 -9.10 10.10 2.43
CA SER A 72 -9.43 9.35 1.21
C SER A 72 -8.46 9.65 0.07
N THR A 73 -8.10 10.92 -0.14
CA THR A 73 -7.09 11.30 -1.15
C THR A 73 -5.72 10.70 -0.82
N LYS A 74 -5.29 10.74 0.45
CA LYS A 74 -4.03 10.09 0.88
C LYS A 74 -4.08 8.59 0.63
N CYS A 75 -5.20 7.93 0.95
CA CYS A 75 -5.41 6.51 0.74
C CYS A 75 -5.36 6.13 -0.76
N ALA A 76 -6.07 6.85 -1.62
CA ALA A 76 -6.06 6.63 -3.07
C ALA A 76 -4.65 6.80 -3.66
N ARG A 77 -3.95 7.88 -3.30
CA ARG A 77 -2.57 8.13 -3.76
C ARG A 77 -1.61 7.07 -3.23
N HIS A 78 -1.80 6.59 -2.00
CA HIS A 78 -1.01 5.49 -1.44
C HIS A 78 -1.16 4.21 -2.25
N PHE A 79 -2.39 3.79 -2.60
CA PHE A 79 -2.60 2.60 -3.42
C PHE A 79 -1.99 2.74 -4.82
N VAL A 80 -2.15 3.89 -5.47
CA VAL A 80 -1.48 4.18 -6.75
C VAL A 80 0.04 4.07 -6.61
N GLY A 81 0.62 4.67 -5.56
CA GLY A 81 2.06 4.61 -5.28
C GLY A 81 2.57 3.19 -5.06
N MET A 82 1.85 2.38 -4.28
CA MET A 82 2.18 0.95 -4.10
C MET A 82 2.16 0.18 -5.42
N GLY A 83 1.22 0.49 -6.32
CA GLY A 83 1.19 -0.09 -7.66
C GLY A 83 2.41 0.29 -8.51
N GLN A 84 2.82 1.55 -8.45
CA GLN A 84 4.02 2.02 -9.17
C GLN A 84 5.30 1.36 -8.64
N ILE A 85 5.45 1.25 -7.31
CA ILE A 85 6.60 0.58 -6.68
C ILE A 85 6.63 -0.91 -7.06
N PHE A 86 5.48 -1.56 -7.02
CA PHE A 86 5.36 -2.97 -7.41
C PHE A 86 5.81 -3.22 -8.86
N ALA A 87 5.41 -2.35 -9.78
CA ALA A 87 5.87 -2.39 -11.17
C ALA A 87 7.37 -2.03 -11.32
N LYS A 88 7.86 -1.05 -10.55
CA LYS A 88 9.28 -0.61 -10.56
C LYS A 88 10.22 -1.77 -10.24
N HIS A 89 9.88 -2.59 -9.25
CA HIS A 89 10.70 -3.73 -8.80
C HIS A 89 10.36 -5.05 -9.51
N ARG A 90 9.76 -4.98 -10.71
CA ARG A 90 9.45 -6.14 -11.55
C ARG A 90 8.75 -7.28 -10.82
N PHE A 91 7.75 -6.96 -10.00
CA PHE A 91 6.94 -7.97 -9.33
C PHE A 91 7.73 -8.86 -8.35
N SER A 92 8.82 -8.34 -7.77
CA SER A 92 9.63 -9.11 -6.82
C SER A 92 8.83 -9.58 -5.60
N LEU A 93 9.08 -10.82 -5.16
CA LEU A 93 8.38 -11.45 -4.04
C LEU A 93 8.53 -10.66 -2.74
N ASP A 94 9.66 -9.98 -2.56
CA ASP A 94 9.95 -9.14 -1.39
C ASP A 94 8.95 -7.96 -1.30
N TYR A 95 8.61 -7.35 -2.44
CA TYR A 95 7.59 -6.28 -2.48
C TYR A 95 6.16 -6.81 -2.37
N ILE A 96 5.89 -8.06 -2.76
CA ILE A 96 4.57 -8.69 -2.54
C ILE A 96 4.23 -8.73 -1.06
N ARG A 97 5.22 -9.02 -0.20
CA ARG A 97 5.04 -9.03 1.25
C ARG A 97 4.71 -7.64 1.80
N LEU A 98 5.30 -6.59 1.23
CA LEU A 98 5.14 -5.19 1.67
C LEU A 98 3.81 -4.56 1.22
N VAL A 99 3.34 -4.88 0.00
CA VAL A 99 2.17 -4.25 -0.64
C VAL A 99 0.83 -4.66 0.00
N LYS A 100 0.82 -5.66 0.90
CA LYS A 100 -0.41 -6.16 1.57
C LYS A 100 -1.53 -6.43 0.55
N PHE A 101 -1.23 -7.22 -0.48
CA PHE A 101 -2.11 -7.60 -1.61
C PHE A 101 -3.54 -8.01 -1.27
N ARG A 102 -3.79 -8.40 -0.01
CA ARG A 102 -5.12 -8.73 0.50
C ARG A 102 -6.17 -7.63 0.27
N LEU A 103 -5.78 -6.35 0.21
CA LEU A 103 -6.73 -5.24 0.00
C LEU A 103 -7.17 -5.10 -1.47
N PRO A 104 -6.25 -4.98 -2.46
CA PRO A 104 -6.61 -4.99 -3.89
C PRO A 104 -7.42 -6.22 -4.34
N ILE A 105 -7.09 -7.41 -3.80
CA ILE A 105 -7.84 -8.64 -4.09
C ILE A 105 -9.30 -8.52 -3.63
N ARG A 106 -9.56 -7.94 -2.45
CA ARG A 106 -10.93 -7.68 -2.00
C ARG A 106 -11.65 -6.68 -2.88
N GLY A 107 -10.95 -5.64 -3.35
CA GLY A 107 -11.51 -4.70 -4.32
C GLY A 107 -11.97 -5.41 -5.59
N LEU A 108 -11.16 -6.33 -6.12
CA LEU A 108 -11.52 -7.13 -7.30
C LEU A 108 -12.69 -8.08 -7.02
N LEU A 109 -12.71 -8.75 -5.87
CA LEU A 109 -13.82 -9.61 -5.46
C LEU A 109 -15.12 -8.83 -5.28
N LEU A 110 -15.06 -7.60 -4.76
CA LEU A 110 -16.22 -6.74 -4.62
C LEU A 110 -16.77 -6.32 -5.99
N LEU A 111 -15.90 -5.94 -6.94
CA LEU A 111 -16.31 -5.68 -8.31
C LEU A 111 -16.91 -6.91 -8.98
N ALA A 112 -16.28 -8.07 -8.83
CA ALA A 112 -16.79 -9.33 -9.35
C ALA A 112 -18.16 -9.68 -8.73
N GLY A 113 -18.34 -9.44 -7.43
CA GLY A 113 -19.63 -9.57 -6.75
C GLY A 113 -20.70 -8.65 -7.35
N ILE A 114 -20.38 -7.37 -7.54
CA ILE A 114 -21.31 -6.40 -8.16
C ILE A 114 -21.68 -6.83 -9.59
N LEU A 115 -20.71 -7.22 -10.41
CA LEU A 115 -20.97 -7.71 -11.78
C LEU A 115 -21.79 -9.01 -11.79
N SER A 116 -21.54 -9.91 -10.83
CA SER A 116 -22.25 -11.18 -10.73
C SER A 116 -23.74 -11.01 -10.48
N LEU A 117 -24.18 -9.92 -9.83
CA LEU A 117 -25.60 -9.64 -9.60
C LEU A 117 -26.39 -9.52 -10.91
N PHE A 118 -25.73 -9.12 -11.99
CA PHE A 118 -26.35 -8.90 -13.28
C PHE A 118 -26.10 -10.05 -14.27
N LEU A 119 -24.96 -10.75 -14.13
CA LEU A 119 -24.45 -11.67 -15.13
C LEU A 119 -24.46 -13.14 -14.69
N ALA A 120 -24.67 -13.42 -13.40
CA ALA A 120 -24.53 -14.76 -12.84
C ALA A 120 -25.77 -15.19 -12.06
N PRO A 121 -25.92 -16.50 -11.80
CA PRO A 121 -26.95 -17.00 -10.91
C PRO A 121 -26.80 -16.39 -9.51
N TRP A 122 -27.93 -16.09 -8.87
CA TRP A 122 -27.98 -15.43 -7.57
C TRP A 122 -27.17 -16.17 -6.49
N GLN A 123 -27.02 -17.49 -6.60
CA GLN A 123 -26.22 -18.32 -5.69
C GLN A 123 -24.75 -17.90 -5.68
N LEU A 124 -24.18 -17.57 -6.85
CA LEU A 124 -22.78 -17.14 -6.96
C LEU A 124 -22.60 -15.77 -6.31
N SER A 125 -23.51 -14.84 -6.58
CA SER A 125 -23.50 -13.52 -5.94
C SER A 125 -23.64 -13.63 -4.42
N SER A 126 -24.61 -14.42 -3.93
CA SER A 126 -24.80 -14.67 -2.51
C SER A 126 -23.57 -15.30 -1.86
N ALA A 127 -22.88 -16.21 -2.54
CA ALA A 127 -21.64 -16.81 -2.03
C ALA A 127 -20.51 -15.77 -1.92
N ILE A 128 -20.29 -14.94 -2.95
CA ILE A 128 -19.24 -13.90 -2.94
C ILE A 128 -19.53 -12.85 -1.86
N PHE A 129 -20.75 -12.32 -1.81
CA PHE A 129 -21.13 -11.32 -0.80
C PHE A 129 -21.14 -11.93 0.60
N GLY A 130 -21.58 -13.18 0.76
CA GLY A 130 -21.52 -13.90 2.03
C GLY A 130 -20.10 -14.08 2.55
N PHE A 131 -19.16 -14.45 1.67
CA PHE A 131 -17.75 -14.55 2.01
C PHE A 131 -17.15 -13.19 2.41
N LEU A 132 -17.43 -12.13 1.64
CA LEU A 132 -16.95 -10.78 1.95
C LEU A 132 -17.54 -10.26 3.27
N ALA A 133 -18.81 -10.51 3.53
CA ALA A 133 -19.48 -10.17 4.79
C ALA A 133 -18.89 -10.93 5.97
N ALA A 134 -18.61 -12.23 5.83
CA ALA A 134 -17.98 -13.03 6.86
C ALA A 134 -16.54 -12.55 7.19
N ASP A 135 -15.71 -12.27 6.18
CA ASP A 135 -14.35 -11.71 6.38
C ASP A 135 -14.42 -10.34 7.07
N MET A 136 -15.38 -9.49 6.68
CA MET A 136 -15.61 -8.19 7.30
C MET A 136 -16.01 -8.33 8.78
N LEU A 137 -17.00 -9.16 9.10
CA LEU A 137 -17.46 -9.39 10.47
C LEU A 137 -16.36 -9.98 11.35
N TYR A 138 -15.59 -10.94 10.83
CA TYR A 138 -14.44 -11.50 11.53
C TYR A 138 -13.40 -10.42 11.88
N ARG A 139 -13.05 -9.55 10.92
CA ARG A 139 -12.09 -8.45 11.14
C ARG A 139 -12.61 -7.43 12.12
N MET A 140 -13.88 -7.07 11.99
CA MET A 140 -14.56 -6.15 12.90
C MET A 140 -14.53 -6.71 14.33
N GLY A 141 -14.90 -7.98 14.53
CA GLY A 141 -14.84 -8.64 15.84
C GLY A 141 -13.42 -8.74 16.39
N LYS A 142 -12.42 -9.03 15.55
CA LYS A 142 -11.01 -9.03 15.95
C LYS A 142 -10.54 -7.63 16.39
N MET A 143 -10.91 -6.58 15.66
CA MET A 143 -10.57 -5.20 16.01
C MET A 143 -11.29 -4.73 17.26
N TYR A 144 -12.58 -5.06 17.40
CA TYR A 144 -13.36 -4.73 18.59
C TYR A 144 -12.78 -5.41 19.84
N ARG A 145 -12.40 -6.69 19.75
CA ARG A 145 -11.71 -7.38 20.86
C ARG A 145 -10.38 -6.71 21.23
N LYS A 146 -9.66 -6.15 20.26
CA LYS A 146 -8.37 -5.50 20.48
C LYS A 146 -8.48 -4.10 21.08
N TYR A 147 -9.38 -3.27 20.56
CA TYR A 147 -9.45 -1.85 20.92
C TYR A 147 -10.60 -1.51 21.88
N ARG A 148 -11.60 -2.39 22.01
CA ARG A 148 -12.82 -2.22 22.83
C ARG A 148 -13.55 -0.89 22.60
N ASP A 149 -13.42 -0.34 21.40
CA ASP A 149 -13.97 0.96 21.01
C ASP A 149 -15.10 0.79 19.98
N ARG A 150 -16.18 1.57 20.14
CA ARG A 150 -17.31 1.64 19.21
C ARG A 150 -16.92 2.25 17.86
N CYS A 151 -15.79 2.95 17.78
CA CYS A 151 -15.22 3.44 16.52
C CYS A 151 -15.00 2.33 15.48
N VAL A 152 -14.96 1.06 15.91
CA VAL A 152 -14.89 -0.10 15.02
C VAL A 152 -16.12 -0.20 14.10
N LEU A 153 -17.27 0.37 14.46
CA LEU A 153 -18.45 0.42 13.58
C LEU A 153 -18.20 1.22 12.29
N TYR A 154 -17.36 2.25 12.33
CA TYR A 154 -16.97 2.99 11.13
C TYR A 154 -16.25 2.09 10.12
N TYR A 155 -15.68 0.96 10.55
CA TYR A 155 -15.05 0.00 9.67
C TYR A 155 -16.02 -0.52 8.60
N LEU A 156 -17.32 -0.62 8.87
CA LEU A 156 -18.32 -1.06 7.87
C LEU A 156 -18.34 -0.13 6.65
N ILE A 157 -18.35 1.18 6.90
CA ILE A 157 -18.39 2.22 5.86
C ILE A 157 -17.03 2.30 5.17
N PHE A 158 -15.95 2.33 5.94
CA PHE A 158 -14.59 2.42 5.38
C PHE A 158 -14.18 1.16 4.61
N PHE A 159 -14.68 -0.02 4.97
CA PHE A 159 -14.29 -1.29 4.36
C PHE A 159 -14.70 -1.35 2.89
N GLY A 160 -15.96 -1.05 2.57
CA GLY A 160 -16.43 -1.03 1.18
C GLY A 160 -15.72 0.06 0.38
N PHE A 161 -15.70 1.27 0.92
CA PHE A 161 -15.09 2.43 0.27
C PHE A 161 -13.59 2.25 -0.01
N TRP A 162 -12.81 1.79 0.97
CA TRP A 162 -11.36 1.56 0.79
C TRP A 162 -11.04 0.32 -0.02
N SER A 163 -11.93 -0.69 -0.05
CA SER A 163 -11.76 -1.84 -0.96
C SER A 163 -11.86 -1.39 -2.42
N ILE A 164 -12.78 -0.49 -2.76
CA ILE A 164 -12.86 0.08 -4.12
C ILE A 164 -11.65 0.98 -4.40
N LEU A 165 -11.27 1.88 -3.49
CA LEU A 165 -10.08 2.73 -3.67
C LEU A 165 -8.79 1.92 -3.86
N SER A 166 -8.71 0.71 -3.29
CA SER A 166 -7.55 -0.16 -3.45
C SER A 166 -7.29 -0.58 -4.90
N LEU A 167 -8.30 -0.50 -5.79
CA LEU A 167 -8.14 -0.74 -7.22
C LEU A 167 -7.24 0.29 -7.92
N GLY A 168 -7.04 1.46 -7.30
CA GLY A 168 -6.03 2.43 -7.72
C GLY A 168 -4.62 1.83 -7.80
N PHE A 169 -4.37 0.71 -7.10
CA PHE A 169 -3.17 -0.11 -7.26
C PHE A 169 -2.91 -0.53 -8.71
N PHE A 170 -3.92 -1.09 -9.39
CA PHE A 170 -3.78 -1.56 -10.77
C PHE A 170 -3.54 -0.41 -11.74
N TYR A 171 -4.19 0.74 -11.51
CA TYR A 171 -3.91 1.96 -12.23
C TYR A 171 -2.45 2.42 -12.05
N GLY A 172 -1.92 2.34 -10.82
CA GLY A 172 -0.51 2.64 -10.54
C GLY A 172 0.47 1.74 -11.28
N VAL A 173 0.19 0.43 -11.32
CA VAL A 173 0.97 -0.55 -12.10
C VAL A 173 0.97 -0.18 -13.59
N ALA A 174 -0.22 0.00 -14.18
CA ALA A 174 -0.37 0.34 -15.59
C ALA A 174 0.35 1.65 -15.93
N LYS A 175 0.18 2.69 -15.11
CA LYS A 175 0.84 3.99 -15.28
C LYS A 175 2.36 3.88 -15.32
N LYS A 176 2.98 3.10 -14.40
CA LYS A 176 4.45 2.94 -14.36
C LYS A 176 4.97 2.11 -15.53
N LEU A 177 4.23 1.09 -15.96
CA LEU A 177 4.60 0.29 -17.14
C LEU A 177 4.57 1.13 -18.42
N LEU A 178 3.53 1.96 -18.59
CA LEU A 178 3.38 2.86 -19.75
C LEU A 178 4.43 3.99 -19.75
N SER A 179 4.79 4.55 -18.59
CA SER A 179 5.85 5.57 -18.54
C SER A 179 7.24 4.95 -18.80
N GLY A 180 7.48 3.74 -18.29
CA GLY A 180 8.74 3.02 -18.51
C GLY A 180 8.98 2.61 -19.97
N SER A 181 7.93 2.30 -20.74
CA SER A 181 8.05 2.02 -22.17
C SER A 181 8.39 3.29 -22.96
N SER A 182 7.77 4.43 -22.62
CA SER A 182 8.05 5.72 -23.25
C SER A 182 9.51 6.17 -23.06
N THR A 183 10.08 6.02 -21.85
CA THR A 183 11.48 6.36 -21.58
C THR A 183 12.47 5.45 -22.32
N ARG A 184 12.13 4.16 -22.53
CA ARG A 184 12.98 3.24 -23.31
C ARG A 184 12.99 3.60 -24.80
N LEU A 185 11.84 3.96 -25.35
CA LEU A 185 11.73 4.40 -26.75
C LEU A 185 12.51 5.69 -27.00
N GLN A 186 12.45 6.66 -26.08
CA GLN A 186 13.26 7.88 -26.18
C GLN A 186 14.77 7.60 -26.09
N LYS A 187 15.21 6.73 -25.17
CA LYS A 187 16.64 6.37 -25.06
C LYS A 187 17.15 5.62 -26.29
N ALA A 188 16.33 4.75 -26.88
CA ALA A 188 16.67 4.03 -28.11
C ALA A 188 16.74 4.97 -29.32
N ALA A 189 15.84 5.96 -29.42
CA ALA A 189 15.84 6.94 -30.49
C ALA A 189 17.05 7.90 -30.46
N ILE A 190 17.60 8.18 -29.26
CA ILE A 190 18.77 9.06 -29.09
C ILE A 190 20.10 8.30 -29.32
N SER A 191 20.09 6.96 -29.31
CA SER A 191 21.27 6.12 -29.56
C SER A 191 21.45 5.67 -31.01
N THR A 192 20.69 6.25 -31.94
CA THR A 192 20.77 6.02 -33.40
C THR A 192 21.09 7.32 -34.09
#